data_AF-A0A1B0G6M1-F1
#
_entry.id   AF-A0A1B0G6M1-F1
#
_cell.length_a   1.000
_cell.length_b   1.000
_cell.length_c   1.000
_cell.angle_alpha   90.00
_cell.angle_beta   90.00
_cell.angle_gamma   90.00
#
_symmetry.space_group_name_H-M   'P 1'
#
loop_
_entity.id
_entity.type
_entity.pdbx_description
1 polymer ?
#
loop_
_entity_poly.entity_id
_entity_poly.type
_entity_poly.pdbx_seq_one_letter_code
_entity_poly.pdbx_strand_id
1 'polypeptide(L)'
;MGIARPSISFVMYFVIFFIKFIFVIILTKGLIRSSNADAIGILSDCDTGRFPSLCVPHTLCQRNENITHLNDDKCGRDPTGIPQVCCSRSNLLLRSVDGLPAMSKKSLTERMCDEYYQPGKAVTDDEKGLTREFPYAYTLGWKVENDPYNKIRYACIATLVSARYLVTTASCLDDNEGLPSLVRAAGTDRISARDYEIAECIKHPDYKSSYAVLKISRSDIALIKLVKPIAPSPTSGVPACFWTDVTIEDQTDVIALGYLPTSLAGLSESLLNVTLKVQQKNECEEVYSPLDRLFFSRKKGEYNVICAVNPDNPRDACQHHFGGPLIAIINKVPFIVGISVGCLPERPAMYFMISKYILWMERYIWPDYY
;
A
#
# COMPACT_ATOMS: atom_id res chain seq x y z
N MET A 1 -74.63 29.41 -8.83
CA MET A 1 -75.09 28.05 -8.50
C MET A 1 -74.01 27.40 -7.63
N GLY A 2 -74.30 27.20 -6.35
CA GLY A 2 -73.56 26.48 -5.29
C GLY A 2 -72.01 26.35 -5.31
N ILE A 3 -71.32 27.14 -4.48
CA ILE A 3 -69.97 26.80 -3.99
C ILE A 3 -70.14 25.67 -2.96
N ALA A 4 -69.77 24.44 -3.34
CA ALA A 4 -69.79 23.29 -2.44
C ALA A 4 -68.68 23.43 -1.40
N ARG A 5 -69.05 23.69 -0.14
CA ARG A 5 -68.16 23.52 1.01
C ARG A 5 -67.77 22.04 1.10
N PRO A 6 -66.47 21.68 1.16
CA PRO A 6 -66.10 20.30 1.45
C PRO A 6 -66.58 19.95 2.84
N SER A 7 -67.23 18.78 2.98
CA SER A 7 -67.72 18.31 4.27
C SER A 7 -66.56 18.10 5.24
N ILE A 8 -66.77 18.42 6.52
CA ILE A 8 -65.78 18.28 7.60
C ILE A 8 -65.22 16.85 7.68
N SER A 9 -65.99 15.85 7.27
CA SER A 9 -65.53 14.45 7.16
C SER A 9 -64.41 14.25 6.14
N PHE A 10 -64.39 14.98 5.02
CA PHE A 10 -63.37 14.78 3.98
C PHE A 10 -62.01 15.34 4.37
N VAL A 11 -62.00 16.49 5.07
CA VAL A 11 -60.77 17.09 5.63
C VAL A 11 -60.23 16.22 6.76
N MET A 12 -61.11 15.66 7.61
CA MET A 12 -60.69 14.78 8.71
C MET A 12 -60.08 13.46 8.21
N TYR A 13 -60.63 12.87 7.14
CA TYR A 13 -60.06 11.67 6.52
C TYR A 13 -58.68 11.93 5.91
N PHE A 14 -58.48 13.08 5.27
CA PHE A 14 -57.19 13.43 4.66
C PHE A 14 -56.10 13.68 5.71
N VAL A 15 -56.45 14.32 6.84
CA VAL A 15 -55.53 14.54 7.96
C VAL A 15 -55.17 13.22 8.66
N ILE A 16 -56.13 12.31 8.86
CA ILE A 16 -55.87 10.98 9.44
C ILE A 16 -54.99 10.14 8.50
N PHE A 17 -55.21 10.22 7.19
CA PHE A 17 -54.39 9.51 6.21
C PHE A 17 -52.95 10.05 6.16
N PHE A 18 -52.76 11.37 6.22
CA PHE A 18 -51.43 11.99 6.31
C PHE A 18 -50.71 11.67 7.62
N ILE A 19 -51.40 11.66 8.75
CA ILE A 19 -50.80 11.30 10.05
C ILE A 19 -50.41 9.81 10.07
N LYS A 20 -51.25 8.91 9.53
CA LYS A 20 -50.88 7.48 9.39
C LYS A 20 -49.70 7.29 8.43
N PHE A 21 -49.65 8.03 7.32
CA PHE A 21 -48.55 7.94 6.36
C PHE A 21 -47.24 8.48 6.94
N ILE A 22 -47.28 9.57 7.70
CA ILE A 22 -46.13 10.11 8.43
C ILE A 22 -45.69 9.16 9.55
N PHE A 23 -46.61 8.54 10.31
CA PHE A 23 -46.26 7.54 11.31
C PHE A 23 -45.65 6.27 10.70
N VAL A 24 -46.12 5.83 9.53
CA VAL A 24 -45.51 4.70 8.79
C VAL A 24 -44.11 5.08 8.25
N ILE A 25 -43.91 6.32 7.81
CA ILE A 25 -42.58 6.81 7.39
C ILE A 25 -41.63 6.96 8.59
N ILE A 26 -42.12 7.41 9.74
CA ILE A 26 -41.32 7.53 10.97
C ILE A 26 -41.01 6.14 11.55
N LEU A 27 -41.94 5.19 11.51
CA LEU A 27 -41.70 3.81 11.94
C LEU A 27 -40.78 3.05 10.98
N THR A 28 -40.87 3.28 9.66
CA THR A 28 -39.91 2.71 8.70
C THR A 28 -38.53 3.37 8.79
N LYS A 29 -38.43 4.70 8.92
CA LYS A 29 -37.15 5.38 9.19
C LYS A 29 -36.58 5.08 10.59
N GLY A 30 -37.45 4.82 11.57
CA GLY A 30 -37.08 4.42 12.94
C GLY A 30 -36.62 2.96 13.02
N LEU A 31 -37.20 2.06 12.22
CA LEU A 31 -36.76 0.67 12.10
C LEU A 31 -35.51 0.53 11.21
N ILE A 32 -35.29 1.43 10.23
CA ILE A 32 -34.03 1.49 9.44
C ILE A 32 -32.87 2.06 10.27
N ARG A 33 -33.14 2.70 11.43
CA ARG A 33 -32.10 3.19 12.35
C ARG A 33 -31.73 2.20 13.45
N SER A 34 -32.27 0.97 13.42
CA SER A 34 -31.98 -0.09 14.39
C SER A 34 -31.47 -1.39 13.74
N SER A 35 -30.77 -1.28 12.61
CA SER A 35 -30.04 -2.40 11.98
C SER A 35 -28.61 -2.05 11.55
N ASN A 36 -28.04 -0.95 12.07
CA ASN A 36 -26.60 -0.68 11.96
C ASN A 36 -25.78 -1.44 13.01
N ALA A 37 -26.12 -2.72 13.25
CA ALA A 37 -25.31 -3.67 14.02
C ALA A 37 -24.63 -4.72 13.14
N ASP A 38 -24.86 -4.71 11.82
CA ASP A 38 -24.28 -5.69 10.88
C ASP A 38 -23.26 -5.07 9.91
N ALA A 39 -22.44 -4.14 10.40
CA ALA A 39 -21.26 -3.64 9.69
C ALA A 39 -19.94 -4.13 10.31
N ILE A 40 -19.97 -5.29 10.96
CA ILE A 40 -18.79 -6.09 11.30
C ILE A 40 -18.90 -7.33 10.42
N GLY A 41 -18.03 -7.45 9.42
CA GLY A 41 -18.00 -8.61 8.55
C GLY A 41 -18.01 -9.89 9.39
N ILE A 42 -19.03 -10.72 9.16
CA ILE A 42 -19.31 -12.03 9.77
C ILE A 42 -18.17 -12.50 10.69
N LEU A 43 -18.22 -12.09 11.95
CA LEU A 43 -17.27 -12.57 12.95
C LEU A 43 -17.69 -14.01 13.26
N SER A 44 -16.98 -14.98 12.69
CA SER A 44 -17.26 -16.39 12.92
C SER A 44 -16.80 -16.77 14.33
N ASP A 45 -17.71 -17.28 15.15
CA ASP A 45 -17.35 -17.88 16.43
C ASP A 45 -16.44 -19.10 16.18
N CYS A 46 -15.42 -19.24 17.00
CA CYS A 46 -14.50 -20.37 16.99
C CYS A 46 -14.48 -21.01 18.37
N ASP A 47 -14.66 -22.33 18.44
CA ASP A 47 -14.78 -23.03 19.72
C ASP A 47 -13.44 -23.65 20.14
N THR A 48 -12.91 -23.17 21.27
CA THR A 48 -11.71 -23.71 21.94
C THR A 48 -12.07 -24.58 23.15
N GLY A 49 -13.35 -24.83 23.41
CA GLY A 49 -13.84 -25.72 24.47
C GLY A 49 -13.72 -25.18 25.90
N ARG A 50 -13.23 -23.94 26.10
CA ARG A 50 -13.14 -23.32 27.43
C ARG A 50 -13.78 -21.93 27.56
N PHE A 51 -13.83 -21.12 26.49
CA PHE A 51 -14.37 -19.76 26.55
C PHE A 51 -14.98 -19.32 25.20
N PRO A 52 -16.02 -18.46 25.18
CA PRO A 52 -16.55 -17.91 23.94
C PRO A 52 -15.46 -17.12 23.23
N SER A 53 -15.17 -17.50 21.98
CA SER A 53 -14.05 -16.96 21.21
C SER A 53 -14.48 -16.64 19.77
N LEU A 54 -13.84 -15.65 19.17
CA LEU A 54 -14.15 -15.13 17.85
C LEU A 54 -12.91 -15.17 16.96
N CYS A 55 -13.10 -15.43 15.67
CA CYS A 55 -12.04 -15.26 14.69
C CYS A 55 -11.81 -13.76 14.45
N VAL A 56 -10.61 -13.30 14.82
CA VAL A 56 -10.19 -11.90 14.66
C VAL A 56 -8.75 -11.87 14.16
N PRO A 57 -8.28 -10.79 13.51
CA PRO A 57 -6.85 -10.61 13.25
C PRO A 57 -6.03 -10.77 14.53
N HIS A 58 -4.84 -11.37 14.44
CA HIS A 58 -3.96 -11.57 15.61
C HIS A 58 -3.73 -10.29 16.42
N THR A 59 -3.78 -9.13 15.78
CA THR A 59 -3.59 -7.81 16.41
C THR A 59 -4.75 -7.39 17.31
N LEU A 60 -5.96 -7.91 17.11
CA LEU A 60 -7.12 -7.64 17.99
C LEU A 60 -7.18 -8.59 19.20
N CYS A 61 -6.19 -9.47 19.35
CA CYS A 61 -6.10 -10.41 20.46
C CYS A 61 -4.93 -10.06 21.37
N GLN A 62 -5.22 -9.77 22.64
CA GLN A 62 -4.19 -9.49 23.64
C GLN A 62 -3.31 -10.73 23.87
N ARG A 63 -2.02 -10.60 23.57
CA ARG A 63 -1.02 -11.65 23.74
C ARG A 63 -0.81 -11.91 25.24
N ASN A 64 -1.14 -13.11 25.70
CA ASN A 64 -0.80 -13.57 27.05
C ASN A 64 0.14 -14.76 26.92
N GLU A 65 1.36 -14.65 27.46
CA GLU A 65 2.43 -15.67 27.31
C GLU A 65 2.06 -17.04 27.90
N ASN A 66 0.98 -17.12 28.68
CA ASN A 66 0.49 -18.35 29.32
C ASN A 66 -0.70 -19.03 28.61
N ILE A 67 -1.17 -18.53 27.46
CA ILE A 67 -2.22 -19.18 26.66
C ILE A 67 -1.77 -19.22 25.20
N THR A 68 -0.72 -20.00 24.94
CA THR A 68 -0.30 -20.36 23.59
C THR A 68 -1.12 -21.54 23.08
N HIS A 69 -2.30 -21.24 22.53
CA HIS A 69 -2.87 -22.07 21.47
C HIS A 69 -2.73 -21.28 20.16
N LEU A 70 -1.52 -21.30 19.61
CA LEU A 70 -1.20 -20.72 18.30
C LEU A 70 -1.29 -21.75 17.16
N ASN A 71 -1.82 -22.94 17.45
CA ASN A 71 -2.14 -23.95 16.45
C ASN A 71 -3.59 -24.35 16.66
N ASP A 72 -4.48 -23.88 15.80
CA ASP A 72 -5.60 -24.69 15.32
C ASP A 72 -6.28 -24.04 14.11
N ASP A 73 -6.40 -24.83 13.06
CA ASP A 73 -6.87 -24.55 11.70
C ASP A 73 -8.36 -24.15 11.59
N LYS A 74 -8.93 -23.51 12.62
CA LYS A 74 -10.38 -23.20 12.68
C LYS A 74 -10.75 -21.82 12.15
N CYS A 75 -9.86 -20.84 12.25
CA CYS A 75 -10.09 -19.50 11.70
C CYS A 75 -9.37 -19.37 10.36
N GLY A 76 -10.14 -19.14 9.29
CA GLY A 76 -9.59 -18.92 7.96
C GLY A 76 -9.03 -17.51 7.78
N ARG A 77 -9.05 -17.02 6.54
CA ARG A 77 -8.84 -15.61 6.25
C ARG A 77 -10.18 -14.90 6.24
N ASP A 78 -10.18 -13.62 6.60
CA ASP A 78 -11.36 -12.78 6.44
C ASP A 78 -11.68 -12.57 4.94
N PRO A 79 -12.83 -11.96 4.59
CA PRO A 79 -13.16 -11.65 3.20
C PRO A 79 -12.15 -10.75 2.48
N THR A 80 -11.25 -10.10 3.22
CA THR A 80 -10.18 -9.24 2.69
C THR A 80 -8.81 -9.94 2.59
N GLY A 81 -8.74 -11.22 2.95
CA GLY A 81 -7.54 -12.06 2.85
C GLY A 81 -6.62 -12.03 4.08
N ILE A 82 -7.00 -11.33 5.14
CA ILE A 82 -6.23 -11.19 6.39
C ILE A 82 -6.34 -12.49 7.19
N PRO A 83 -5.21 -13.13 7.58
CA PRO A 83 -5.22 -14.30 8.45
C PRO A 83 -5.83 -13.98 9.82
N GLN A 84 -6.79 -14.79 10.25
CA GLN A 84 -7.44 -14.64 11.55
C GLN A 84 -6.93 -15.70 12.55
N VAL A 85 -7.01 -15.37 13.82
CA VAL A 85 -6.75 -16.27 14.95
C VAL A 85 -8.01 -16.36 15.80
N CYS A 86 -8.20 -17.50 16.45
CA CYS A 86 -9.29 -17.66 17.40
C CYS A 86 -8.94 -16.96 18.71
N CYS A 87 -9.62 -15.86 19.03
CA CYS A 87 -9.37 -15.06 20.23
C CYS A 87 -10.54 -15.14 21.21
N SER A 88 -10.25 -15.40 22.49
CA SER A 88 -11.27 -15.33 23.54
C SER A 88 -11.84 -13.91 23.64
N ARG A 89 -13.16 -13.80 23.85
CA ARG A 89 -13.84 -12.51 24.04
C ARG A 89 -13.24 -11.67 25.17
N SER A 90 -12.70 -12.30 26.22
CA SER A 90 -12.03 -11.59 27.32
C SER A 90 -10.69 -10.96 26.94
N ASN A 91 -10.09 -11.42 25.84
CA ASN A 91 -8.78 -10.96 25.35
C ASN A 91 -8.92 -10.10 24.09
N LEU A 92 -10.15 -9.80 23.67
CA LEU A 92 -10.39 -8.90 22.57
C LEU A 92 -10.03 -7.48 22.97
N LEU A 93 -9.16 -6.86 22.17
CA LEU A 93 -8.86 -5.44 22.27
C LEU A 93 -9.99 -4.66 21.59
N LEU A 94 -11.15 -4.57 22.25
CA LEU A 94 -12.24 -3.70 21.81
C LEU A 94 -11.83 -2.24 22.03
N ARG A 95 -11.42 -1.55 20.97
CA ARG A 95 -11.36 -0.09 21.00
C ARG A 95 -12.79 0.44 21.02
N SER A 96 -13.25 0.92 22.17
CA SER A 96 -14.43 1.79 22.22
C SER A 96 -14.12 3.05 21.42
N VAL A 97 -14.90 3.31 20.38
CA VAL A 97 -14.87 4.58 19.64
C VAL A 97 -15.55 5.64 20.50
N ASP A 98 -14.95 5.94 21.66
CA ASP A 98 -15.43 6.98 22.55
C ASP A 98 -14.23 7.83 22.97
N GLY A 99 -14.15 9.04 22.40
CA GLY A 99 -13.23 10.08 22.86
C GLY A 99 -11.92 10.23 22.09
N LEU A 100 -11.97 10.40 20.77
CA LEU A 100 -10.89 11.11 20.08
C LEU A 100 -11.04 12.61 20.37
N PRO A 101 -10.09 13.28 21.04
CA PRO A 101 -10.04 14.74 21.03
C PRO A 101 -9.92 15.18 19.58
N ALA A 102 -10.68 16.22 19.19
CA ALA A 102 -10.85 16.71 17.82
C ALA A 102 -9.63 16.41 16.94
N MET A 103 -9.73 15.34 16.14
CA MET A 103 -8.63 14.84 15.33
C MET A 103 -8.14 15.98 14.43
N SER A 104 -6.81 16.19 14.44
CA SER A 104 -6.11 16.77 13.30
C SER A 104 -6.70 16.20 12.01
N LYS A 105 -7.04 17.04 11.03
CA LYS A 105 -7.58 16.65 9.71
C LYS A 105 -6.65 15.73 8.90
N LYS A 106 -5.48 15.38 9.42
CA LYS A 106 -4.47 14.57 8.74
C LYS A 106 -4.85 13.09 8.63
N SER A 107 -4.54 12.48 7.50
CA SER A 107 -4.69 11.03 7.29
C SER A 107 -3.77 10.23 8.23
N LEU A 108 -3.96 8.90 8.33
CA LEU A 108 -3.05 8.04 9.07
C LEU A 108 -1.63 8.10 8.47
N THR A 109 -1.51 7.89 7.15
CA THR A 109 -0.25 8.06 6.40
C THR A 109 0.47 9.39 6.68
N GLU A 110 -0.25 10.52 6.73
CA GLU A 110 0.34 11.82 7.04
C GLU A 110 0.84 11.92 8.48
N ARG A 111 0.08 11.37 9.45
CA ARG A 111 0.53 11.32 10.85
C ARG A 111 1.79 10.47 11.03
N MET A 112 1.85 9.31 10.36
CA MET A 112 3.04 8.45 10.43
C MET A 112 4.24 9.10 9.73
N CYS A 113 4.01 9.85 8.64
CA CYS A 113 5.05 10.65 7.99
C CYS A 113 5.62 11.73 8.93
N ASP A 114 4.77 12.45 9.67
CA ASP A 114 5.21 13.43 10.67
C ASP A 114 6.08 12.78 11.77
N GLU A 115 5.79 11.53 12.16
CA GLU A 115 6.62 10.79 13.13
C GLU A 115 8.01 10.47 12.58
N TYR A 116 8.12 10.13 11.29
CA TYR A 116 9.40 9.85 10.63
C TYR A 116 10.23 11.13 10.45
N TYR A 117 9.57 12.24 10.14
CA TYR A 117 10.19 13.52 9.78
C TYR A 117 9.84 14.64 10.76
N GLN A 118 10.08 14.41 12.05
CA GLN A 118 9.72 15.34 13.13
C GLN A 118 10.12 16.80 12.84
N PRO A 119 9.16 17.75 12.83
CA PRO A 119 9.45 19.16 12.63
C PRO A 119 10.43 19.69 13.69
N GLY A 120 11.52 20.31 13.28
CA GLY A 120 12.49 20.96 14.18
C GLY A 120 13.66 20.08 14.64
N LYS A 121 13.66 18.79 14.32
CA LYS A 121 14.86 17.95 14.44
C LYS A 121 15.66 18.04 13.13
N ALA A 122 16.16 19.23 12.84
CA ALA A 122 17.13 19.39 11.76
C ALA A 122 18.30 18.47 12.09
N VAL A 123 18.55 17.47 11.24
CA VAL A 123 19.80 16.74 11.24
C VAL A 123 20.87 17.82 11.08
N THR A 124 21.61 18.08 12.15
CA THR A 124 22.70 19.05 12.16
C THR A 124 23.67 18.65 11.06
N ASP A 125 24.08 19.61 10.22
CA ASP A 125 25.01 19.46 9.08
C ASP A 125 26.41 18.90 9.46
N ASP A 126 26.58 18.41 10.70
CA ASP A 126 27.82 17.97 11.32
C ASP A 126 28.07 16.45 11.24
N GLU A 127 27.12 15.63 10.77
CA GLU A 127 27.33 14.18 10.51
C GLU A 127 27.72 13.88 9.05
N LYS A 128 28.59 14.70 8.45
CA LYS A 128 29.08 14.58 7.05
C LYS A 128 29.93 13.32 6.74
N GLY A 129 29.93 12.32 7.61
CA GLY A 129 30.76 11.12 7.45
C GLY A 129 30.10 10.02 6.60
N LEU A 130 28.81 9.75 6.78
CA LEU A 130 28.14 8.61 6.14
C LEU A 130 26.62 8.86 6.17
N THR A 131 26.05 9.63 5.25
CA THR A 131 24.60 9.67 5.02
C THR A 131 24.31 8.95 3.72
N ARG A 132 23.47 7.90 3.78
CA ARG A 132 23.03 7.22 2.55
C ARG A 132 22.02 8.11 1.86
N GLU A 133 22.24 8.45 0.59
CA GLU A 133 21.39 9.38 -0.17
C GLU A 133 19.91 8.93 -0.21
N PHE A 134 19.68 7.62 -0.29
CA PHE A 134 18.34 7.02 -0.35
C PHE A 134 18.12 6.02 0.80
N PRO A 135 17.87 6.47 2.05
CA PRO A 135 17.77 5.59 3.23
C PRO A 135 16.52 4.69 3.24
N TYR A 136 15.58 4.94 2.34
CA TYR A 136 14.38 4.14 2.10
C TYR A 136 14.51 3.14 0.95
N ALA A 137 15.58 3.16 0.15
CA ALA A 137 15.74 2.26 -0.99
C ALA A 137 16.44 0.94 -0.60
N TYR A 138 15.82 -0.19 -0.94
CA TYR A 138 16.32 -1.53 -0.63
C TYR A 138 16.22 -2.43 -1.87
N THR A 139 16.98 -3.52 -1.90
CA THR A 139 16.93 -4.55 -2.95
C THR A 139 16.44 -5.87 -2.37
N LEU A 140 15.69 -6.61 -3.20
CA LEU A 140 15.24 -7.97 -2.92
C LEU A 140 16.25 -8.96 -3.48
N GLY A 141 16.63 -9.95 -2.67
CA GLY A 141 17.64 -10.95 -3.01
C GLY A 141 17.08 -12.38 -3.01
N TRP A 142 17.36 -13.13 -4.07
CA TRP A 142 17.03 -14.55 -4.21
C TRP A 142 18.29 -15.40 -4.08
N LYS A 143 18.18 -16.54 -3.41
CA LYS A 143 19.22 -17.56 -3.45
C LYS A 143 19.16 -18.25 -4.81
N VAL A 144 20.28 -18.23 -5.53
CA VAL A 144 20.38 -18.93 -6.81
C VAL A 144 20.39 -20.43 -6.54
N GLU A 145 19.44 -21.15 -7.12
CA GLU A 145 19.34 -22.60 -6.96
C GLU A 145 20.56 -23.30 -7.57
N ASN A 146 21.08 -24.34 -6.90
CA ASN A 146 22.22 -25.14 -7.35
C ASN A 146 23.54 -24.38 -7.52
N ASP A 147 23.69 -23.19 -6.94
CA ASP A 147 24.96 -22.46 -6.90
C ASP A 147 25.81 -22.89 -5.69
N PRO A 148 27.02 -23.46 -5.88
CA PRO A 148 27.85 -23.99 -4.79
C PRO A 148 28.39 -22.90 -3.85
N TYR A 149 28.27 -21.62 -4.21
CA TYR A 149 28.74 -20.48 -3.42
C TYR A 149 27.60 -19.75 -2.70
N ASN A 150 26.38 -20.29 -2.73
CA ASN A 150 25.18 -19.65 -2.17
C ASN A 150 24.99 -18.21 -2.67
N LYS A 151 25.26 -17.98 -3.97
CA LYS A 151 25.16 -16.65 -4.58
C LYS A 151 23.74 -16.07 -4.42
N ILE A 152 23.68 -14.78 -4.07
CA ILE A 152 22.43 -14.01 -4.03
C ILE A 152 22.30 -13.16 -5.28
N ARG A 153 21.21 -13.37 -6.02
CA ARG A 153 20.81 -12.53 -7.15
C ARG A 153 19.88 -11.43 -6.64
N TYR A 154 20.20 -10.18 -6.98
CA TYR A 154 19.34 -9.03 -6.69
C TYR A 154 18.75 -8.53 -8.01
N ALA A 155 17.43 -8.44 -8.08
CA ALA A 155 16.73 -8.14 -9.33
C ALA A 155 15.61 -7.09 -9.20
N CYS A 156 15.03 -6.94 -8.00
CA CYS A 156 14.02 -5.93 -7.72
C CYS A 156 14.44 -4.97 -6.63
N ILE A 157 13.88 -3.76 -6.69
CA ILE A 157 13.98 -2.75 -5.64
C ILE A 157 12.70 -2.77 -4.83
N ALA A 158 12.80 -2.46 -3.55
CA ALA A 158 11.69 -2.25 -2.64
C ALA A 158 11.92 -0.97 -1.82
N THR A 159 10.84 -0.32 -1.41
CA THR A 159 10.89 0.95 -0.71
C THR A 159 10.40 0.79 0.71
N LEU A 160 11.22 1.17 1.69
CA LEU A 160 10.85 1.19 3.10
C LEU A 160 9.77 2.25 3.34
N VAL A 161 8.62 1.86 3.87
CA VAL A 161 7.46 2.73 4.14
C VAL A 161 7.05 2.72 5.63
N SER A 162 7.60 1.78 6.39
CA SER A 162 7.65 1.82 7.85
C SER A 162 8.89 1.06 8.34
N ALA A 163 9.17 1.08 9.63
CA ALA A 163 10.32 0.36 10.20
C ALA A 163 10.34 -1.15 9.86
N ARG A 164 9.19 -1.77 9.53
CA ARG A 164 9.09 -3.23 9.27
C ARG A 164 8.54 -3.60 7.90
N TYR A 165 8.01 -2.64 7.14
CA TYR A 165 7.38 -2.92 5.85
C TYR A 165 8.05 -2.16 4.72
N LEU A 166 8.27 -2.90 3.64
CA LEU A 166 8.65 -2.35 2.34
C LEU A 166 7.54 -2.58 1.33
N VAL A 167 7.47 -1.70 0.33
CA VAL A 167 6.57 -1.84 -0.82
C VAL A 167 7.37 -2.11 -2.10
N THR A 168 6.84 -2.97 -2.95
CA THR A 168 7.40 -3.40 -4.25
C THR A 168 6.26 -3.78 -5.19
N THR A 169 6.54 -4.21 -6.42
CA THR A 169 5.53 -4.87 -7.28
C THR A 169 5.29 -6.32 -6.84
N ALA A 170 4.09 -6.85 -7.11
CA ALA A 170 3.78 -8.26 -6.89
C ALA A 170 4.45 -9.19 -7.91
N SER A 171 4.74 -8.70 -9.11
CA SER A 171 5.49 -9.36 -10.17
C SER A 171 6.92 -9.69 -9.75
N CYS A 172 7.54 -8.88 -8.88
CA CYS A 172 8.81 -9.24 -8.25
C CYS A 172 8.72 -10.52 -7.40
N LEU A 173 7.52 -10.93 -6.98
CA LEU A 173 7.28 -12.13 -6.17
C LEU A 173 6.76 -13.32 -7.00
N ASP A 174 6.77 -13.21 -8.33
CA ASP A 174 6.45 -14.27 -9.30
C ASP A 174 7.72 -14.78 -10.02
N ASP A 175 8.89 -14.63 -9.40
CA ASP A 175 10.16 -15.07 -9.97
C ASP A 175 10.27 -16.60 -9.99
N ASN A 176 10.96 -17.15 -11.00
CA ASN A 176 11.17 -18.59 -11.16
C ASN A 176 12.01 -19.19 -10.00
N GLU A 177 12.85 -18.40 -9.35
CA GLU A 177 13.60 -18.78 -8.14
C GLU A 177 12.74 -18.72 -6.85
N GLY A 178 11.44 -18.44 -6.98
CA GLY A 178 10.49 -18.36 -5.88
C GLY A 178 10.45 -16.99 -5.21
N LEU A 179 10.18 -16.98 -3.89
CA LEU A 179 10.12 -15.76 -3.11
C LEU A 179 11.53 -15.26 -2.75
N PRO A 180 11.72 -13.93 -2.62
CA PRO A 180 13.00 -13.39 -2.15
C PRO A 180 13.33 -13.95 -0.77
N SER A 181 14.61 -14.24 -0.56
CA SER A 181 15.14 -14.79 0.68
C SER A 181 15.55 -13.71 1.69
N LEU A 182 15.92 -12.52 1.21
CA LEU A 182 16.40 -11.43 2.05
C LEU A 182 16.16 -10.05 1.40
N VAL A 183 16.25 -9.03 2.23
CA VAL A 183 16.26 -7.62 1.83
C VAL A 183 17.60 -6.99 2.22
N ARG A 184 18.17 -6.16 1.35
CA ARG A 184 19.42 -5.44 1.60
C ARG A 184 19.27 -3.96 1.26
N ALA A 185 20.03 -3.10 1.94
CA ALA A 185 20.15 -1.70 1.55
C ALA A 185 20.56 -1.57 0.07
N ALA A 186 19.87 -0.73 -0.69
CA ALA A 186 20.27 -0.46 -2.06
C ALA A 186 21.52 0.43 -2.10
N GLY A 187 22.37 0.23 -3.10
CA GLY A 187 23.60 1.00 -3.32
C GLY A 187 24.73 0.78 -2.32
N THR A 188 24.67 -0.27 -1.49
CA THR A 188 25.73 -0.63 -0.55
C THR A 188 26.55 -1.83 -1.04
N ASP A 189 27.85 -1.84 -0.73
CA ASP A 189 28.76 -2.94 -1.07
C ASP A 189 28.21 -4.30 -0.62
N ARG A 190 28.28 -5.28 -1.52
CA ARG A 190 27.71 -6.62 -1.29
C ARG A 190 28.38 -7.40 -0.14
N ILE A 191 29.50 -6.91 0.38
CA ILE A 191 30.33 -7.60 1.37
C ILE A 191 30.08 -7.08 2.80
N SER A 192 29.72 -5.80 2.97
CA SER A 192 29.58 -5.15 4.29
C SER A 192 28.12 -4.81 4.64
N ALA A 193 27.21 -4.93 3.68
CA ALA A 193 25.81 -4.59 3.89
C ALA A 193 25.07 -5.61 4.76
N ARG A 194 24.27 -5.11 5.70
CA ARG A 194 23.38 -5.91 6.55
C ARG A 194 22.21 -6.45 5.74
N ASP A 195 21.97 -7.74 5.87
CA ASP A 195 20.76 -8.41 5.38
C ASP A 195 19.63 -8.37 6.41
N TYR A 196 18.42 -8.23 5.91
CA TYR A 196 17.20 -8.29 6.70
C TYR A 196 16.37 -9.49 6.25
N GLU A 197 16.02 -10.33 7.22
CA GLU A 197 15.19 -11.51 7.00
C GLU A 197 13.74 -11.11 6.71
N ILE A 198 13.12 -11.84 5.77
CA ILE A 198 11.73 -11.65 5.37
C ILE A 198 10.84 -12.59 6.19
N ALA A 199 9.84 -12.02 6.86
CA ALA A 199 8.81 -12.78 7.55
C ALA A 199 7.66 -13.17 6.63
N GLU A 200 7.26 -12.26 5.74
CA GLU A 200 6.07 -12.45 4.90
C GLU A 200 6.16 -11.63 3.62
N CYS A 201 5.72 -12.22 2.50
CA CYS A 201 5.53 -11.54 1.23
C CYS A 201 4.02 -11.49 0.92
N ILE A 202 3.46 -10.29 0.80
CA ILE A 202 2.01 -10.07 0.75
C ILE A 202 1.67 -9.41 -0.58
N LYS A 203 1.17 -10.20 -1.54
CA LYS A 203 0.65 -9.68 -2.82
C LYS A 203 -0.71 -9.04 -2.59
N HIS A 204 -1.04 -8.00 -3.36
CA HIS A 204 -2.40 -7.47 -3.37
C HIS A 204 -3.41 -8.58 -3.75
N PRO A 205 -4.56 -8.71 -3.08
CA PRO A 205 -5.50 -9.82 -3.32
C PRO A 205 -6.04 -9.87 -4.76
N ASP A 206 -6.22 -8.71 -5.38
CA ASP A 206 -6.65 -8.60 -6.79
C ASP A 206 -5.50 -8.77 -7.80
N TYR A 207 -4.27 -9.00 -7.33
CA TYR A 207 -3.17 -9.31 -8.22
C TYR A 207 -3.43 -10.63 -8.95
N LYS A 208 -3.26 -10.60 -10.27
CA LYS A 208 -3.37 -11.78 -11.13
C LYS A 208 -2.07 -11.92 -11.87
N SER A 209 -1.34 -13.00 -11.58
CA SER A 209 -0.13 -13.33 -12.32
C SER A 209 -0.45 -13.50 -13.79
N SER A 210 0.35 -12.87 -14.65
CA SER A 210 0.29 -13.11 -16.09
C SER A 210 1.70 -13.22 -16.64
N TYR A 211 2.04 -14.36 -17.22
CA TYR A 211 3.31 -14.57 -17.91
C TYR A 211 3.48 -13.71 -19.17
N ALA A 212 2.41 -13.05 -19.64
CA ALA A 212 2.52 -12.07 -20.71
C ALA A 212 2.87 -10.70 -20.10
N VAL A 213 4.05 -10.18 -20.46
CA VAL A 213 4.51 -8.79 -20.20
C VAL A 213 3.43 -7.74 -20.53
N LEU A 214 2.47 -8.09 -21.40
CA LEU A 214 1.36 -7.26 -21.86
C LEU A 214 0.10 -7.29 -20.97
N LYS A 215 0.11 -7.97 -19.82
CA LYS A 215 -1.05 -8.09 -18.90
C LYS A 215 -0.69 -7.79 -17.44
N ILE A 216 0.23 -6.86 -17.18
CA ILE A 216 0.49 -6.37 -15.82
C ILE A 216 -0.85 -5.99 -15.16
N SER A 217 -1.16 -6.69 -14.06
CA SER A 217 -2.39 -6.44 -13.31
C SER A 217 -2.38 -5.00 -12.79
N ARG A 218 -3.54 -4.32 -12.80
CA ARG A 218 -3.70 -3.01 -12.12
C ARG A 218 -3.52 -3.08 -10.60
N SER A 219 -3.20 -4.24 -10.07
CA SER A 219 -2.89 -4.51 -8.68
C SER A 219 -1.49 -5.10 -8.52
N ASP A 220 -0.55 -4.75 -9.42
CA ASP A 220 0.85 -5.16 -9.32
C ASP A 220 1.59 -4.42 -8.20
N ILE A 221 1.20 -4.72 -6.97
CA ILE A 221 1.77 -4.16 -5.75
C ILE A 221 1.83 -5.25 -4.68
N ALA A 222 2.89 -5.22 -3.89
CA ALA A 222 3.08 -6.13 -2.78
C ALA A 222 3.81 -5.44 -1.62
N LEU A 223 3.61 -6.00 -0.42
CA LEU A 223 4.35 -5.65 0.77
C LEU A 223 5.34 -6.76 1.14
N ILE A 224 6.50 -6.35 1.64
CA ILE A 224 7.49 -7.22 2.26
C ILE A 224 7.54 -6.88 3.74
N LYS A 225 7.20 -7.84 4.58
CA LYS A 225 7.28 -7.71 6.04
C LYS A 225 8.59 -8.31 6.51
N LEU A 226 9.38 -7.53 7.23
CA LEU A 226 10.63 -7.99 7.82
C LEU A 226 10.39 -8.77 9.13
N VAL A 227 11.29 -9.70 9.47
CA VAL A 227 11.26 -10.38 10.78
C VAL A 227 11.48 -9.38 11.90
N LYS A 228 12.49 -8.51 11.78
CA LYS A 228 12.83 -7.48 12.76
C LYS A 228 12.67 -6.08 12.14
N PRO A 229 12.22 -5.08 12.91
CA PRO A 229 12.19 -3.71 12.43
C PRO A 229 13.62 -3.18 12.21
N ILE A 230 13.78 -2.31 11.21
CA ILE A 230 15.00 -1.55 10.98
C ILE A 230 15.01 -0.36 11.94
N ALA A 231 16.04 -0.29 12.79
CA ALA A 231 16.23 0.86 13.66
C ALA A 231 16.58 2.11 12.83
N PRO A 232 15.94 3.27 13.07
CA PRO A 232 16.28 4.51 12.38
C PRO A 232 17.73 4.92 12.64
N SER A 233 18.45 5.26 11.57
CA SER A 233 19.78 5.85 11.59
C SER A 233 19.94 6.82 10.40
N PRO A 234 20.96 7.69 10.39
CA PRO A 234 21.26 8.56 9.24
C PRO A 234 21.52 7.79 7.93
N THR A 235 21.82 6.49 7.99
CA THR A 235 22.18 5.64 6.84
C THR A 235 21.12 4.61 6.46
N SER A 236 20.12 4.36 7.30
CA SER A 236 19.13 3.29 7.11
C SER A 236 17.92 3.49 8.00
N GLY A 237 16.79 2.87 7.66
CA GLY A 237 15.64 2.82 8.57
C GLY A 237 14.81 4.10 8.63
N VAL A 238 15.06 5.07 7.76
CA VAL A 238 14.18 6.23 7.54
C VAL A 238 13.23 5.89 6.38
N PRO A 239 11.92 5.70 6.62
CA PRO A 239 10.96 5.32 5.57
C PRO A 239 10.57 6.51 4.69
N ALA A 240 10.20 6.24 3.44
CA ALA A 240 9.55 7.24 2.59
C ALA A 240 8.09 7.47 3.02
N CYS A 241 7.61 8.71 2.86
CA CYS A 241 6.22 9.06 3.09
C CYS A 241 5.35 8.69 1.89
N PHE A 242 4.06 8.43 2.12
CA PHE A 242 3.13 8.15 1.03
C PHE A 242 2.62 9.45 0.40
N TRP A 243 2.63 9.51 -0.93
CA TRP A 243 1.86 10.51 -1.66
C TRP A 243 0.37 10.18 -1.61
N THR A 244 -0.44 11.06 -1.05
CA THR A 244 -1.87 10.81 -0.79
C THR A 244 -2.78 11.30 -1.91
N ASP A 245 -2.35 12.27 -2.72
CA ASP A 245 -3.17 12.77 -3.82
C ASP A 245 -3.31 11.72 -4.92
N VAL A 246 -4.45 11.74 -5.63
CA VAL A 246 -4.74 10.81 -6.72
C VAL A 246 -4.04 11.17 -8.04
N THR A 247 -3.42 12.34 -8.08
CA THR A 247 -2.66 12.87 -9.22
C THR A 247 -1.36 13.49 -8.74
N ILE A 248 -0.45 13.69 -9.68
CA ILE A 248 0.75 14.52 -9.53
C ILE A 248 0.76 15.48 -10.72
N GLU A 249 1.19 16.73 -10.50
CA GLU A 249 1.18 17.76 -11.55
C GLU A 249 2.17 17.41 -12.67
N ASP A 250 1.78 17.71 -13.91
CA ASP A 250 2.67 17.56 -15.06
C ASP A 250 3.91 18.45 -14.90
N GLN A 251 5.04 18.03 -15.49
CA GLN A 251 6.35 18.69 -15.38
C GLN A 251 6.99 18.69 -13.98
N THR A 252 6.34 18.10 -12.97
CA THR A 252 6.93 17.88 -11.65
C THR A 252 8.20 17.05 -11.77
N ASP A 253 9.25 17.48 -11.08
CA ASP A 253 10.49 16.72 -10.96
C ASP A 253 10.31 15.56 -9.98
N VAL A 254 10.65 14.38 -10.46
CA VAL A 254 10.57 13.12 -9.71
C VAL A 254 11.85 12.32 -9.91
N ILE A 255 12.26 11.60 -8.88
CA ILE A 255 13.49 10.81 -8.89
C ILE A 255 13.12 9.33 -9.01
N ALA A 256 13.65 8.68 -10.04
CA ALA A 256 13.63 7.23 -10.15
C ALA A 256 14.97 6.66 -9.69
N LEU A 257 14.93 5.49 -9.07
CA LEU A 257 16.12 4.77 -8.61
C LEU A 257 16.26 3.47 -9.37
N GLY A 258 17.47 3.14 -9.82
CA GLY A 258 17.70 1.92 -10.57
C GLY A 258 19.14 1.50 -10.70
N TYR A 259 19.33 0.38 -11.37
CA TYR A 259 20.65 -0.16 -11.71
C TYR A 259 20.79 -0.25 -13.23
N LEU A 260 21.98 0.02 -13.74
CA LEU A 260 22.26 -0.09 -15.16
C LEU A 260 22.71 -1.52 -15.52
N PRO A 261 22.32 -2.04 -16.69
CA PRO A 261 22.95 -3.24 -17.23
C PRO A 261 24.45 -3.03 -17.40
N THR A 262 25.25 -4.00 -16.98
CA THR A 262 26.68 -4.03 -17.27
C THR A 262 26.94 -4.87 -18.52
N SER A 263 28.08 -4.63 -19.18
CA SER A 263 28.50 -5.34 -20.40
C SER A 263 28.64 -6.86 -20.23
N LEU A 264 28.67 -7.35 -18.98
CA LEU A 264 28.79 -8.76 -18.61
C LEU A 264 27.43 -9.41 -18.27
N ALA A 265 26.32 -8.87 -18.78
CA ALA A 265 24.96 -9.34 -18.48
C ALA A 265 24.61 -9.32 -16.97
N GLY A 266 25.21 -8.38 -16.23
CA GLY A 266 24.90 -8.10 -14.82
C GLY A 266 24.24 -6.74 -14.64
N LEU A 267 24.03 -6.33 -13.39
CA LEU A 267 23.60 -4.98 -13.02
C LEU A 267 24.77 -4.23 -12.36
N SER A 268 24.76 -2.89 -12.45
CA SER A 268 25.75 -2.02 -11.80
C SER A 268 25.81 -2.28 -10.30
N GLU A 269 26.97 -2.12 -9.70
CA GLU A 269 27.12 -2.26 -8.24
C GLU A 269 26.53 -1.05 -7.50
N SER A 270 26.71 0.15 -8.08
CA SER A 270 26.14 1.38 -7.56
C SER A 270 24.67 1.50 -7.97
N LEU A 271 23.84 1.86 -6.99
CA LEU A 271 22.50 2.37 -7.24
C LEU A 271 22.63 3.74 -7.91
N LEU A 272 21.92 3.91 -9.01
CA LEU A 272 21.86 5.16 -9.75
C LEU A 272 20.51 5.81 -9.52
N ASN A 273 20.49 7.13 -9.66
CA ASN A 273 19.28 7.92 -9.67
C ASN A 273 19.17 8.63 -11.02
N VAL A 274 17.94 8.97 -11.39
CA VAL A 274 17.67 9.85 -12.53
C VAL A 274 16.51 10.75 -12.18
N THR A 275 16.69 12.05 -12.41
CA THR A 275 15.60 13.02 -12.35
C THR A 275 14.80 12.93 -13.64
N LEU A 276 13.51 12.67 -13.51
CA LEU A 276 12.54 12.60 -14.58
C LEU A 276 11.50 13.70 -14.38
N LYS A 277 10.81 14.05 -15.46
CA LYS A 277 9.63 14.93 -15.41
C LYS A 277 8.37 14.12 -15.66
N VAL A 278 7.35 14.37 -14.83
CA VAL A 278 6.00 13.84 -15.06
C VAL A 278 5.49 14.34 -16.42
N GLN A 279 4.96 13.42 -17.22
CA GLN A 279 4.46 13.69 -18.56
C GLN A 279 2.94 13.73 -18.58
N GLN A 280 2.41 14.57 -19.46
CA GLN A 280 0.98 14.62 -19.72
C GLN A 280 0.50 13.25 -20.18
N LYS A 281 -0.61 12.82 -19.61
CA LYS A 281 -1.14 11.49 -19.84
C LYS A 281 -1.42 11.18 -21.31
N ASN A 282 -1.98 12.15 -22.05
CA ASN A 282 -2.30 11.96 -23.47
C ASN A 282 -1.04 11.77 -24.30
N GLU A 283 0.00 12.57 -24.05
CA GLU A 283 1.30 12.47 -24.71
C GLU A 283 1.95 11.12 -24.41
N CYS A 284 1.85 10.65 -23.16
CA CYS A 284 2.34 9.32 -22.80
C CYS A 284 1.59 8.21 -23.53
N GLU A 285 0.25 8.23 -23.52
CA GLU A 285 -0.60 7.21 -24.17
C GLU A 285 -0.30 7.07 -25.67
N GLU A 286 0.02 8.17 -26.34
CA GLU A 286 0.22 8.19 -27.79
C GLU A 286 1.45 7.40 -28.25
N VAL A 287 2.50 7.37 -27.44
CA VAL A 287 3.78 6.69 -27.76
C VAL A 287 3.68 5.16 -27.64
N TYR A 288 2.67 4.65 -26.91
CA TYR A 288 2.46 3.21 -26.73
C TYR A 288 1.62 2.59 -27.83
N SER A 289 1.92 1.33 -28.17
CA SER A 289 1.14 0.56 -29.14
C SER A 289 -0.31 0.38 -28.65
N PRO A 290 -1.30 0.13 -29.52
CA PRO A 290 -2.69 -0.11 -29.09
C PRO A 290 -2.85 -1.23 -28.05
N LEU A 291 -1.98 -2.24 -28.07
CA LEU A 291 -1.95 -3.30 -27.05
C LEU A 291 -1.40 -2.79 -25.71
N ASP A 292 -0.34 -1.99 -25.74
CA ASP A 292 0.24 -1.37 -24.55
C ASP A 292 -0.68 -0.28 -23.97
N ARG A 293 -1.51 0.38 -24.80
CA ARG A 293 -2.54 1.33 -24.36
C ARG A 293 -3.60 0.69 -23.46
N LEU A 294 -3.67 -0.64 -23.37
CA LEU A 294 -4.53 -1.32 -22.41
C LEU A 294 -4.19 -0.94 -20.95
N PHE A 295 -2.92 -0.63 -20.66
CA PHE A 295 -2.50 -0.10 -19.35
C PHE A 295 -3.18 1.22 -18.99
N PHE A 296 -3.45 2.04 -20.01
CA PHE A 296 -4.10 3.33 -19.89
C PHE A 296 -5.63 3.28 -20.12
N SER A 297 -6.18 2.09 -20.35
CA SER A 297 -7.54 1.94 -20.91
C SER A 297 -8.66 2.47 -20.00
N ARG A 298 -9.63 3.08 -20.68
CA ARG A 298 -10.61 4.10 -20.27
C ARG A 298 -11.87 3.53 -19.62
N LYS A 299 -11.79 2.89 -18.45
CA LYS A 299 -12.93 3.06 -17.52
C LYS A 299 -12.79 4.47 -16.93
N LYS A 300 -13.66 5.39 -17.40
CA LYS A 300 -13.66 6.82 -17.04
C LYS A 300 -13.37 7.01 -15.54
N GLY A 301 -12.22 7.63 -15.21
CA GLY A 301 -11.93 8.16 -13.88
C GLY A 301 -10.91 7.40 -13.02
N GLU A 302 -10.47 6.20 -13.41
CA GLU A 302 -9.56 5.36 -12.60
C GLU A 302 -8.21 5.15 -13.28
N TYR A 303 -7.47 6.24 -13.47
CA TYR A 303 -6.10 6.13 -13.95
C TYR A 303 -5.17 5.86 -12.78
N ASN A 304 -4.40 4.78 -12.88
CA ASN A 304 -3.46 4.32 -11.86
C ASN A 304 -2.02 4.42 -12.34
N VAL A 305 -1.75 5.07 -13.47
CA VAL A 305 -0.43 5.10 -14.13
C VAL A 305 0.09 6.52 -14.21
N ILE A 306 1.34 6.70 -13.81
CA ILE A 306 2.15 7.91 -13.99
C ILE A 306 3.16 7.61 -15.09
N CYS A 307 3.39 8.59 -15.96
CA CYS A 307 4.48 8.53 -16.91
C CYS A 307 5.53 9.58 -16.55
N ALA A 308 6.80 9.18 -16.61
CA ALA A 308 7.91 10.09 -16.39
C ALA A 308 9.00 9.87 -17.44
N VAL A 309 9.59 10.97 -17.90
CA VAL A 309 10.64 10.95 -18.93
C VAL A 309 11.83 11.78 -18.50
N ASN A 310 13.02 11.37 -18.92
CA ASN A 310 14.20 12.22 -18.79
C ASN A 310 14.14 13.27 -19.91
N PRO A 311 14.06 14.59 -19.59
CA PRO A 311 13.96 15.63 -20.59
C PRO A 311 15.21 15.74 -21.50
N ASP A 312 16.38 15.41 -20.97
CA ASP A 312 17.66 15.50 -21.68
C ASP A 312 17.94 14.28 -22.56
N ASN A 313 17.47 13.11 -22.12
CA ASN A 313 17.56 11.88 -22.89
C ASN A 313 16.33 10.98 -22.65
N PRO A 314 15.26 11.13 -23.45
CA PRO A 314 14.05 10.31 -23.33
C PRO A 314 14.30 8.81 -23.44
N ARG A 315 15.45 8.38 -24.00
CA ARG A 315 15.83 6.97 -24.15
C ARG A 315 16.45 6.38 -22.88
N ASP A 316 16.94 7.22 -21.95
CA ASP A 316 17.55 6.82 -20.67
C ASP A 316 16.56 6.74 -19.51
N ALA A 317 15.27 7.01 -19.74
CA ALA A 317 14.25 6.85 -18.70
C ALA A 317 14.09 5.38 -18.26
N CYS A 318 14.54 4.43 -19.09
CA CYS A 318 14.42 3.01 -18.85
C CYS A 318 15.67 2.42 -18.18
N GLN A 319 15.79 2.65 -16.87
CA GLN A 319 16.71 1.90 -16.02
C GLN A 319 16.03 0.58 -15.58
N HIS A 320 16.80 -0.46 -15.27
CA HIS A 320 16.23 -1.77 -14.89
C HIS A 320 15.90 -1.76 -13.39
N HIS A 321 14.68 -1.39 -13.02
CA HIS A 321 14.28 -1.21 -11.63
C HIS A 321 12.83 -1.60 -11.30
N PHE A 322 12.43 -2.83 -11.63
CA PHE A 322 11.14 -3.37 -11.18
C PHE A 322 10.95 -3.22 -9.66
N GLY A 323 9.79 -2.72 -9.23
CA GLY A 323 9.50 -2.46 -7.82
C GLY A 323 10.12 -1.17 -7.25
N GLY A 324 10.99 -0.50 -8.01
CA GLY A 324 11.67 0.72 -7.57
C GLY A 324 10.73 1.91 -7.41
N PRO A 325 11.00 2.84 -6.47
CA PRO A 325 10.14 3.98 -6.24
C PRO A 325 10.31 5.07 -7.30
N LEU A 326 9.22 5.79 -7.54
CA LEU A 326 9.22 7.14 -8.09
C LEU A 326 9.01 8.12 -6.93
N ILE A 327 9.98 8.97 -6.65
CA ILE A 327 10.01 9.84 -5.47
C ILE A 327 9.80 11.30 -5.88
N ALA A 328 8.89 12.01 -5.21
CA ALA A 328 8.88 13.47 -5.18
C ALA A 328 9.48 13.95 -3.86
N ILE A 329 10.36 14.95 -3.89
CA ILE A 329 10.94 15.53 -2.67
C ILE A 329 10.24 16.87 -2.40
N ILE A 330 9.49 16.95 -1.31
CA ILE A 330 8.87 18.19 -0.85
C ILE A 330 9.50 18.56 0.50
N ASN A 331 10.08 19.75 0.61
CA ASN A 331 10.70 20.23 1.86
C ASN A 331 11.69 19.22 2.48
N LYS A 332 12.52 18.59 1.64
CA LYS A 332 13.48 17.51 2.02
C LYS A 332 12.85 16.20 2.50
N VAL A 333 11.53 16.05 2.40
CA VAL A 333 10.82 14.80 2.71
C VAL A 333 10.57 14.03 1.41
N PRO A 334 11.02 12.77 1.31
CA PRO A 334 10.77 11.91 0.15
C PRO A 334 9.36 11.31 0.24
N PHE A 335 8.55 11.59 -0.77
CA PHE A 335 7.25 10.97 -0.96
C PHE A 335 7.34 9.93 -2.07
N ILE A 336 7.01 8.68 -1.78
CA ILE A 336 6.75 7.70 -2.83
C ILE A 336 5.46 8.09 -3.54
N VAL A 337 5.55 8.39 -4.83
CA VAL A 337 4.41 8.76 -5.69
C VAL A 337 3.96 7.57 -6.50
N GLY A 338 4.91 6.74 -6.94
CA GLY A 338 4.59 5.52 -7.67
C GLY A 338 5.64 4.44 -7.57
N ILE A 339 5.32 3.28 -8.13
CA ILE A 339 6.17 2.09 -8.16
C ILE A 339 6.39 1.69 -9.61
N SER A 340 7.66 1.45 -9.97
CA SER A 340 8.06 1.06 -11.31
C SER A 340 7.54 -0.33 -11.65
N VAL A 341 6.78 -0.40 -12.75
CA VAL A 341 6.26 -1.65 -13.32
C VAL A 341 7.11 -2.14 -14.49
N GLY A 342 8.29 -1.54 -14.65
CA GLY A 342 9.15 -1.71 -15.81
C GLY A 342 8.96 -0.60 -16.83
N CYS A 343 9.78 -0.69 -17.87
CA CYS A 343 9.87 0.31 -18.92
C CYS A 343 10.17 -0.39 -20.25
N LEU A 344 9.90 0.29 -21.35
CA LEU A 344 10.26 -0.17 -22.68
C LEU A 344 11.34 0.75 -23.25
N PRO A 345 12.33 0.21 -23.99
CA PRO A 345 13.36 1.01 -24.62
C PRO A 345 12.75 2.16 -25.43
N GLU A 346 13.35 3.34 -25.33
CA GLU A 346 12.95 4.55 -26.08
C GLU A 346 11.52 5.03 -25.82
N ARG A 347 10.89 4.63 -24.71
CA ARG A 347 9.58 5.10 -24.27
C ARG A 347 9.66 5.70 -22.87
N PRO A 348 8.71 6.57 -22.48
CA PRO A 348 8.60 7.02 -21.09
C PRO A 348 8.57 5.84 -20.12
N ALA A 349 9.02 6.03 -18.88
CA ALA A 349 8.89 5.01 -17.85
C ALA A 349 7.48 5.08 -17.24
N MET A 350 6.87 3.92 -16.97
CA MET A 350 5.55 3.82 -16.35
C MET A 350 5.65 3.42 -14.89
N TYR A 351 4.82 4.05 -14.08
CA TYR A 351 4.74 3.79 -12.65
C TYR A 351 3.29 3.65 -12.21
N PHE A 352 3.00 2.76 -11.27
CA PHE A 352 1.69 2.70 -10.65
C PHE A 352 1.57 3.69 -9.49
N MET A 353 0.51 4.49 -9.50
CA MET A 353 0.20 5.53 -8.52
C MET A 353 -0.02 4.92 -7.14
N ILE A 354 0.80 5.30 -6.16
CA ILE A 354 0.78 4.66 -4.83
C ILE A 354 -0.53 4.92 -4.07
N SER A 355 -1.14 6.09 -4.27
CA SER A 355 -2.32 6.54 -3.53
C SER A 355 -3.52 5.63 -3.72
N LYS A 356 -3.58 4.89 -4.84
CA LYS A 356 -4.61 3.89 -5.14
C LYS A 356 -4.59 2.69 -4.20
N TYR A 357 -3.47 2.43 -3.54
CA TYR A 357 -3.28 1.24 -2.71
C TYR A 357 -3.10 1.56 -1.22
N ILE A 358 -3.12 2.84 -0.82
CA ILE A 358 -2.89 3.25 0.57
C ILE A 358 -3.83 2.54 1.53
N LEU A 359 -5.14 2.54 1.26
CA LEU A 359 -6.13 1.91 2.14
C LEU A 359 -5.90 0.41 2.34
N TRP A 360 -5.40 -0.29 1.31
CA TRP A 360 -5.01 -1.69 1.43
C TRP A 360 -3.72 -1.81 2.26
N MET A 361 -2.70 -1.01 1.96
CA MET A 361 -1.42 -1.06 2.66
C MET A 361 -1.53 -0.71 4.14
N GLU A 362 -2.30 0.33 4.50
CA GLU A 362 -2.45 0.76 5.89
C GLU A 362 -2.96 -0.37 6.80
N ARG A 363 -3.85 -1.24 6.31
CA ARG A 363 -4.37 -2.40 7.06
C ARG A 363 -3.29 -3.42 7.43
N TYR A 364 -2.22 -3.50 6.65
CA TYR A 364 -1.09 -4.40 6.93
C TYR A 364 0.03 -3.71 7.70
N ILE A 365 0.34 -2.45 7.32
CA ILE A 365 1.45 -1.69 7.89
C ILE A 365 1.11 -1.22 9.31
N TRP A 366 -0.12 -0.75 9.53
CA TRP A 366 -0.60 -0.16 10.78
C TRP A 366 -1.97 -0.72 11.20
N PRO A 367 -2.06 -2.05 11.40
CA PRO A 367 -3.32 -2.73 11.73
C PRO A 367 -3.96 -2.21 13.03
N ASP A 368 -3.17 -1.69 13.96
CA ASP A 368 -3.66 -1.19 15.25
C ASP A 368 -4.53 0.08 15.11
N TYR A 369 -4.62 0.69 13.92
CA TYR A 369 -5.41 1.89 13.65
C TYR A 369 -6.71 1.62 12.86
N TYR A 370 -7.00 0.34 12.54
CA TYR A 370 -8.13 -0.07 11.72
C TYR A 370 -9.12 -0.97 12.47
#